data_AF-A0A5P0ZLY3-F1
#
_entry.id   AF-A0A5P0ZLY3-F1
#
_cell.length_a   1.000
_cell.length_b   1.000
_cell.length_c   1.000
_cell.angle_alpha   90.00
_cell.angle_beta   90.00
_cell.angle_gamma   90.00
#
_symmetry.space_group_name_H-M   'P 1'
#
loop_
_entity.id
_entity.type
_entity.pdbx_description
1 polymer ?
#
loop_
_entity_poly.entity_id
_entity_poly.type
_entity_poly.pdbx_seq_one_letter_code
_entity_poly.pdbx_strand_id
1 'polypeptide(L)'
;MKKLKYMLLMVIPLFFLLLTGCSSLSLSTTKKSYSANGLVATIKGKATDYKKLTYTVAGKTKKVAVDGGHFAISVPVSNTNQNVRIKATNGKDTETKLVKVKKAKALTDYLTFAQSYNYTLLSLGQPTDQLQLISKNGIFTHKKNDGTKWYYNVQNNQLMGIATKFSYKDLKSKSGQKDFATDLMVVSNILGADGKKVLKDFSKQIKNTGQSSTKTSMDQITSKGINFNINLTTSEFYLYITKY
;
A
#
# COMPACT_ATOMS: atom_id res chain seq x y z
N MET A 1 -39.59 -27.55 70.82
CA MET A 1 -39.42 -28.12 69.45
C MET A 1 -39.32 -26.96 68.46
N LYS A 2 -38.29 -26.12 68.54
CA LYS A 2 -37.09 -26.10 67.66
C LYS A 2 -37.46 -26.16 66.17
N LYS A 3 -37.76 -25.00 65.56
CA LYS A 3 -36.81 -24.18 64.79
C LYS A 3 -36.12 -24.95 63.64
N LEU A 4 -36.86 -25.38 62.62
CA LEU A 4 -36.27 -25.82 61.35
C LEU A 4 -37.28 -25.92 60.19
N LYS A 5 -38.07 -24.88 59.92
CA LYS A 5 -39.00 -24.87 58.77
C LYS A 5 -38.79 -23.73 57.76
N TYR A 6 -37.85 -22.82 58.02
CA TYR A 6 -37.57 -21.66 57.15
C TYR A 6 -36.18 -21.70 56.49
N MET A 7 -35.55 -22.88 56.42
CA MET A 7 -34.22 -23.06 55.83
C MET A 7 -34.30 -23.70 54.44
N LEU A 8 -35.25 -23.29 53.60
CA LEU A 8 -35.35 -23.77 52.22
C LEU A 8 -35.74 -22.66 51.22
N LEU A 9 -35.44 -21.40 51.55
CA LEU A 9 -35.79 -20.23 50.72
C LEU A 9 -34.61 -19.29 50.45
N MET A 10 -33.38 -19.74 50.68
CA MET A 10 -32.18 -18.90 50.51
C MET A 10 -31.03 -19.63 49.79
N VAL A 11 -31.35 -20.31 48.69
CA VAL A 11 -30.33 -20.65 47.69
C VAL A 11 -30.92 -20.34 46.32
N ILE A 12 -31.23 -19.05 46.08
CA ILE A 12 -31.14 -18.52 44.73
C ILE A 12 -29.66 -18.69 44.36
N PRO A 13 -29.30 -19.50 43.36
CA PRO A 13 -27.94 -19.48 42.88
C PRO A 13 -27.76 -18.07 42.34
N LEU A 14 -26.98 -17.27 43.08
CA LEU A 14 -26.36 -16.02 42.68
C LEU A 14 -25.32 -16.32 41.57
N PHE A 15 -25.69 -17.17 40.60
CA PHE A 15 -24.86 -17.73 39.54
C PHE A 15 -25.19 -17.10 38.18
N PHE A 16 -26.16 -16.18 38.14
CA PHE A 16 -26.53 -15.43 36.93
C PHE A 16 -25.91 -14.03 36.83
N LEU A 17 -25.05 -13.60 37.77
CA LEU A 17 -24.53 -12.22 37.82
C LEU A 17 -23.09 -12.02 37.27
N LEU A 18 -22.45 -13.04 36.68
CA LEU A 18 -21.09 -12.88 36.11
C LEU A 18 -20.95 -13.33 34.65
N LEU A 19 -22.06 -13.42 33.92
CA LEU A 19 -22.03 -13.42 32.46
C LEU A 19 -22.15 -11.97 31.93
N THR A 20 -21.46 -11.01 32.55
CA THR A 20 -20.93 -9.91 31.75
C THR A 20 -19.84 -10.53 30.89
N GLY A 21 -20.23 -11.02 29.72
CA GLY A 21 -19.30 -11.24 28.62
C GLY A 21 -18.68 -9.89 28.27
N CYS A 22 -17.70 -9.45 29.06
CA CYS A 22 -16.83 -8.34 28.77
C CYS A 22 -15.97 -8.78 27.58
N SER A 23 -16.53 -8.73 26.39
CA SER A 23 -15.69 -8.57 25.23
C SER A 23 -15.11 -7.16 25.34
N SER A 24 -13.91 -7.07 25.91
CA SER A 24 -13.27 -5.79 26.18
C SER A 24 -13.01 -5.10 24.84
N LEU A 25 -13.67 -3.96 24.64
CA LEU A 25 -13.35 -3.04 23.55
C LEU A 25 -11.83 -2.84 23.51
N SER A 26 -11.22 -3.07 22.35
CA SER A 26 -9.77 -2.93 22.22
C SER A 26 -9.35 -2.52 20.81
N LEU A 27 -8.40 -1.58 20.75
CA LEU A 27 -7.77 -1.10 19.53
C LEU A 27 -6.25 -1.28 19.62
N SER A 28 -5.72 -2.14 18.75
CA SER A 28 -4.28 -2.39 18.70
C SER A 28 -3.74 -2.36 17.27
N THR A 29 -2.44 -2.13 17.16
CA THR A 29 -1.68 -2.18 15.90
C THR A 29 -0.52 -3.14 16.09
N THR A 30 -0.12 -3.81 15.01
CA THR A 30 0.97 -4.81 15.05
C THR A 30 2.34 -4.19 15.37
N LYS A 31 2.53 -2.90 15.09
CA LYS A 31 3.78 -2.15 15.33
C LYS A 31 3.43 -0.71 15.69
N LYS A 32 4.34 -0.03 16.41
CA LYS A 32 4.23 1.43 16.66
C LYS A 32 4.77 2.26 15.49
N SER A 33 5.65 1.67 14.68
CA SER A 33 6.24 2.32 13.50
C SER A 33 6.25 1.38 12.30
N TYR A 34 5.92 1.95 11.13
CA TYR A 34 5.81 1.25 9.86
C TYR A 34 6.72 1.93 8.83
N SER A 35 7.33 1.11 7.98
CA SER A 35 8.06 1.57 6.79
C SER A 35 7.25 1.28 5.54
N ALA A 36 7.61 1.97 4.48
CA ALA A 36 7.03 1.79 3.16
C ALA A 36 7.26 0.38 2.58
N ASN A 37 6.30 -0.10 1.80
CA ASN A 37 6.45 -1.25 0.90
C ASN A 37 5.69 -0.91 -0.40
N GLY A 38 6.41 -0.64 -1.48
CA GLY A 38 5.85 -0.08 -2.71
C GLY A 38 5.42 1.38 -2.53
N LEU A 39 4.18 1.72 -2.91
CA LEU A 39 3.68 3.11 -2.84
C LEU A 39 3.09 3.51 -1.49
N VAL A 40 2.86 2.56 -0.58
CA VAL A 40 2.18 2.78 0.70
C VAL A 40 2.92 2.10 1.85
N ALA A 41 2.66 2.54 3.07
CA ALA A 41 2.88 1.75 4.27
C ALA A 41 1.54 1.13 4.72
N THR A 42 1.51 -0.18 4.90
CA THR A 42 0.31 -0.88 5.40
C THR A 42 0.36 -1.03 6.91
N ILE A 43 -0.51 -0.30 7.60
CA ILE A 43 -0.73 -0.42 9.03
C ILE A 43 -1.79 -1.51 9.25
N LYS A 44 -1.45 -2.55 10.00
CA LYS A 44 -2.37 -3.64 10.34
C LYS A 44 -2.67 -3.63 11.84
N GLY A 45 -3.88 -4.01 12.21
CA GLY A 45 -4.29 -4.04 13.60
C GLY A 45 -5.56 -4.84 13.85
N LYS A 46 -5.99 -4.80 15.11
CA LYS A 46 -7.24 -5.40 15.60
C LYS A 46 -8.11 -4.31 16.22
N ALA A 47 -9.40 -4.37 15.97
CA ALA A 47 -10.42 -3.53 16.56
C ALA A 47 -11.60 -4.43 16.97
N THR A 48 -11.67 -4.77 18.26
CA THR A 48 -12.70 -5.66 18.81
C THR A 48 -13.89 -4.85 19.28
N ASP A 49 -15.09 -5.24 18.84
CA ASP A 49 -16.40 -4.65 19.20
C ASP A 49 -16.56 -3.15 18.92
N TYR A 50 -15.84 -2.63 17.92
CA TYR A 50 -16.00 -1.25 17.44
C TYR A 50 -16.82 -1.18 16.15
N LYS A 51 -17.89 -0.36 16.16
CA LYS A 51 -18.79 -0.18 15.01
C LYS A 51 -18.23 0.76 13.93
N LYS A 52 -17.35 1.69 14.31
CA LYS A 52 -16.77 2.70 13.41
C LYS A 52 -15.27 2.80 13.66
N LEU A 53 -14.48 2.64 12.60
CA LEU A 53 -13.04 2.87 12.62
C LEU A 53 -12.69 3.96 11.61
N THR A 54 -11.88 4.93 12.06
CA THR A 54 -11.37 6.00 11.20
C THR A 54 -9.88 6.16 11.40
N TYR A 55 -9.19 6.73 10.40
CA TYR A 55 -7.83 7.21 10.56
C TYR A 55 -7.68 8.62 10.03
N THR A 56 -6.85 9.42 10.70
CA THR A 56 -6.42 10.75 10.28
C THR A 56 -4.94 10.73 9.93
N VAL A 57 -4.58 11.21 8.75
CA VAL A 57 -3.20 11.45 8.33
C VAL A 57 -3.15 12.69 7.44
N ALA A 58 -2.13 13.53 7.62
CA ALA A 58 -1.96 14.79 6.88
C ALA A 58 -3.25 15.66 6.86
N GLY A 59 -3.91 15.78 8.01
CA GLY A 59 -5.16 16.53 8.17
C GLY A 59 -6.42 15.90 7.57
N LYS A 60 -6.30 14.78 6.83
CA LYS A 60 -7.44 14.10 6.19
C LYS A 60 -7.87 12.90 7.00
N THR A 61 -9.18 12.81 7.28
CA THR A 61 -9.79 11.67 7.99
C THR A 61 -10.52 10.76 7.01
N LYS A 62 -10.33 9.45 7.11
CA LYS A 62 -11.02 8.45 6.30
C LYS A 62 -11.60 7.33 7.16
N LYS A 63 -12.69 6.74 6.69
CA LYS A 63 -13.31 5.54 7.28
C LYS A 63 -12.50 4.29 6.90
N VAL A 64 -12.53 3.28 7.75
CA VAL A 64 -11.85 1.99 7.58
C VAL A 64 -12.85 0.88 7.89
N ALA A 65 -12.94 -0.11 7.01
CA ALA A 65 -13.71 -1.32 7.29
C ALA A 65 -12.97 -2.18 8.33
N VAL A 66 -13.75 -2.87 9.16
CA VAL A 66 -13.24 -3.84 10.13
C VAL A 66 -13.87 -5.18 9.77
N ASP A 67 -13.04 -6.13 9.35
CA ASP A 67 -13.47 -7.45 8.90
C ASP A 67 -12.96 -8.49 9.89
N GLY A 68 -13.88 -9.23 10.53
CA GLY A 68 -13.52 -10.23 11.54
C GLY A 68 -12.71 -9.67 12.72
N GLY A 69 -12.92 -8.40 13.08
CA GLY A 69 -12.15 -7.71 14.13
C GLY A 69 -10.77 -7.22 13.70
N HIS A 70 -10.43 -7.31 12.42
CA HIS A 70 -9.16 -6.87 11.86
C HIS A 70 -9.31 -5.68 10.92
N PHE A 71 -8.26 -4.86 10.81
CA PHE A 71 -8.22 -3.76 9.86
C PHE A 71 -6.85 -3.62 9.20
N ALA A 72 -6.86 -3.03 8.00
CA ALA A 72 -5.66 -2.59 7.29
C ALA A 72 -5.86 -1.17 6.77
N ILE A 73 -4.86 -0.32 6.99
CA ILE A 73 -4.83 1.08 6.52
C ILE A 73 -3.62 1.25 5.62
N SER A 74 -3.85 1.74 4.40
CA SER A 74 -2.80 2.09 3.45
C SER A 74 -2.53 3.59 3.49
N VAL A 75 -1.33 3.96 3.92
CA VAL A 75 -0.89 5.36 3.98
C VAL A 75 0.13 5.61 2.88
N PRO A 76 -0.11 6.54 1.93
CA PRO A 76 0.87 6.91 0.92
C PRO A 76 2.21 7.30 1.56
N VAL A 77 3.30 6.83 0.95
CA VAL A 77 4.65 7.13 1.41
C VAL A 77 4.94 8.62 1.20
N SER A 78 5.67 9.24 2.13
CA SER A 78 6.02 10.67 2.08
C SER A 78 7.52 10.87 2.34
N ASN A 79 8.05 12.00 1.91
CA ASN A 79 9.40 12.48 2.25
C ASN A 79 9.49 13.00 3.70
N THR A 80 8.36 13.07 4.41
CA THR A 80 8.26 13.42 5.82
C THR A 80 7.71 12.26 6.65
N ASN A 81 8.07 12.24 7.94
CA ASN A 81 7.46 11.28 8.86
C ASN A 81 5.99 11.64 9.05
N GLN A 82 5.11 10.64 9.02
CA GLN A 82 3.67 10.86 9.14
C GLN A 82 3.16 10.23 10.42
N ASN A 83 2.46 11.01 11.24
CA ASN A 83 1.70 10.51 12.37
C ASN A 83 0.30 10.14 11.90
N VAL A 84 -0.12 8.92 12.21
CA VAL A 84 -1.42 8.39 11.84
C VAL A 84 -2.20 8.15 13.11
N ARG A 85 -3.32 8.86 13.24
CA ARG A 85 -4.24 8.73 14.37
C ARG A 85 -5.38 7.82 13.96
N ILE A 86 -5.48 6.66 14.59
CA ILE A 86 -6.55 5.68 14.39
C ILE A 86 -7.52 5.85 15.54
N LYS A 87 -8.80 6.03 15.23
CA LYS A 87 -9.87 6.23 16.22
C LYS A 87 -10.96 5.19 15.99
N ALA A 88 -11.26 4.42 17.02
CA ALA A 88 -12.36 3.46 17.05
C ALA A 88 -13.45 3.97 18.00
N THR A 89 -14.73 3.85 17.61
CA THR A 89 -15.85 4.31 18.44
C THR A 89 -17.00 3.32 18.45
N ASN A 90 -17.58 3.09 19.63
CA ASN A 90 -18.83 2.35 19.84
C ASN A 90 -19.68 3.09 20.88
N GLY A 91 -20.77 3.73 20.46
CA GLY A 91 -21.55 4.59 21.34
C GLY A 91 -20.71 5.75 21.90
N LYS A 92 -20.57 5.81 23.22
CA LYS A 92 -19.74 6.80 23.93
C LYS A 92 -18.28 6.37 24.03
N ASP A 93 -18.00 5.08 23.89
CA ASP A 93 -16.65 4.55 24.04
C ASP A 93 -15.80 4.90 22.82
N THR A 94 -14.62 5.41 23.11
CA THR A 94 -13.65 5.84 22.09
C THR A 94 -12.26 5.40 22.51
N GLU A 95 -11.56 4.73 21.60
CA GLU A 95 -10.13 4.46 21.76
C GLU A 95 -9.35 5.07 20.60
N THR A 96 -8.16 5.59 20.90
CA THR A 96 -7.27 6.21 19.93
C THR A 96 -5.89 5.61 19.98
N LYS A 97 -5.34 5.26 18.81
CA LYS A 97 -3.96 4.83 18.65
C LYS A 97 -3.20 5.76 17.72
N LEU A 98 -1.99 6.13 18.14
CA LEU A 98 -1.03 6.86 17.31
C LEU A 98 0.05 5.91 16.82
N VAL A 99 0.30 5.91 15.52
CA VAL A 99 1.41 5.18 14.90
C VAL A 99 2.17 6.08 13.93
N LYS A 100 3.45 5.75 13.70
CA LYS A 100 4.34 6.53 12.83
C LYS A 100 4.65 5.79 11.54
N VAL A 101 4.37 6.39 10.40
CA VAL A 101 4.90 5.97 9.10
C VAL A 101 6.21 6.73 8.85
N LYS A 102 7.30 6.00 8.67
CA LYS A 102 8.63 6.58 8.43
C LYS A 102 8.68 7.27 7.07
N LYS A 103 9.42 8.38 7.01
CA LYS A 103 9.77 9.02 5.73
C LYS A 103 10.57 8.06 4.85
N ALA A 104 10.44 8.25 3.53
CA ALA A 104 11.29 7.60 2.55
C ALA A 104 12.00 8.64 1.67
N LYS A 105 13.03 8.19 0.94
CA LYS A 105 13.71 9.04 -0.04
C LYS A 105 12.83 9.16 -1.29
N ALA A 106 12.66 10.39 -1.79
CA ALA A 106 11.98 10.62 -3.06
C ALA A 106 12.83 10.11 -4.24
N LEU A 107 12.17 9.69 -5.31
CA LEU A 107 12.81 9.38 -6.58
C LEU A 107 13.48 10.64 -7.16
N THR A 108 12.67 11.69 -7.34
CA THR A 108 13.04 13.02 -7.87
C THR A 108 11.90 14.03 -7.63
N ASP A 109 12.07 15.28 -8.06
CA ASP A 109 10.97 16.26 -8.17
C ASP A 109 9.97 15.83 -9.26
N TYR A 110 8.67 15.95 -8.96
CA TYR A 110 7.63 15.49 -9.87
C TYR A 110 7.57 16.31 -11.17
N LEU A 111 7.74 17.63 -11.10
CA LEU A 111 7.67 18.48 -12.27
C LEU A 111 8.81 18.13 -13.24
N THR A 112 10.03 17.95 -12.71
CA THR A 112 11.19 17.52 -13.51
C THR A 112 10.95 16.16 -14.17
N PHE A 113 10.40 15.20 -13.43
CA PHE A 113 10.05 13.89 -13.99
C PHE A 113 9.01 14.01 -15.11
N ALA A 114 7.89 14.70 -14.84
CA ALA A 114 6.78 14.82 -15.79
C ALA A 114 7.20 15.54 -17.08
N GLN A 115 8.01 16.61 -16.99
CA GLN A 115 8.58 17.29 -18.16
C GLN A 115 9.47 16.36 -18.99
N SER A 116 10.41 15.66 -18.33
CA SER A 116 11.33 14.73 -19.01
C SER A 116 10.58 13.57 -19.67
N TYR A 117 9.56 13.05 -18.99
CA TYR A 117 8.69 11.99 -19.50
C TYR A 117 7.91 12.46 -20.73
N ASN A 118 7.23 13.61 -20.64
CA ASN A 118 6.44 14.16 -21.74
C ASN A 118 7.30 14.49 -22.97
N TYR A 119 8.48 15.07 -22.75
CA TYR A 119 9.44 15.33 -23.82
C TYR A 119 9.91 14.04 -24.50
N THR A 120 10.22 13.02 -23.70
CA THR A 120 10.63 11.70 -24.23
C THR A 120 9.51 11.07 -25.06
N LEU A 121 8.27 11.07 -24.58
CA LEU A 121 7.14 10.52 -25.34
C LEU A 121 6.87 11.29 -26.64
N LEU A 122 7.00 12.63 -26.61
CA LEU A 122 6.91 13.43 -27.83
C LEU A 122 7.99 13.02 -28.85
N SER A 123 9.23 12.84 -28.40
CA SER A 123 10.33 12.39 -29.28
C SER A 123 10.15 10.98 -29.83
N LEU A 124 9.38 10.13 -29.15
CA LEU A 124 9.00 8.79 -29.59
C LEU A 124 7.73 8.77 -30.46
N GLY A 125 7.15 9.93 -30.77
CA GLY A 125 5.92 10.01 -31.56
C GLY A 125 4.65 9.60 -30.81
N GLN A 126 4.66 9.67 -29.46
CA GLN A 126 3.54 9.33 -28.58
C GLN A 126 3.01 10.55 -27.81
N PRO A 127 2.59 11.65 -28.48
CA PRO A 127 2.29 12.91 -27.82
C PRO A 127 1.03 12.88 -26.94
N THR A 128 0.17 11.87 -27.09
CA THR A 128 -1.11 11.77 -26.38
C THR A 128 -1.01 11.08 -25.02
N ASP A 129 0.15 10.53 -24.65
CA ASP A 129 0.38 9.79 -23.39
C ASP A 129 1.06 10.63 -22.28
N GLN A 130 0.95 11.95 -22.35
CA GLN A 130 1.62 12.88 -21.45
C GLN A 130 1.04 12.91 -20.02
N LEU A 131 1.92 13.11 -19.03
CA LEU A 131 1.59 13.38 -17.64
C LEU A 131 1.21 14.85 -17.43
N GLN A 132 0.31 15.09 -16.47
CA GLN A 132 0.00 16.46 -16.02
C GLN A 132 1.21 17.04 -15.28
N LEU A 133 1.63 18.26 -15.62
CA LEU A 133 2.79 18.90 -14.97
C LEU A 133 2.50 19.33 -13.52
N ILE A 134 1.24 19.60 -13.21
CA ILE A 134 0.79 19.95 -11.86
C ILE A 134 0.13 18.73 -11.24
N SER A 135 0.60 18.31 -10.08
CA SER A 135 0.00 17.20 -9.33
C SER A 135 -0.46 17.63 -7.94
N LYS A 136 -1.43 16.88 -7.40
CA LYS A 136 -1.89 17.01 -6.02
C LYS A 136 -1.20 15.97 -5.14
N ASN A 137 -1.01 16.28 -3.86
CA ASN A 137 -0.53 15.31 -2.88
C ASN A 137 -1.43 14.06 -2.85
N GLY A 138 -0.85 12.89 -3.07
CA GLY A 138 -1.54 11.61 -3.10
C GLY A 138 -0.98 10.65 -4.15
N ILE A 139 -1.71 9.54 -4.34
CA ILE A 139 -1.48 8.62 -5.44
C ILE A 139 -2.51 8.93 -6.52
N PHE A 140 -2.06 9.19 -7.74
CA PHE A 140 -2.94 9.33 -8.90
C PHE A 140 -2.61 8.28 -9.96
N THR A 141 -3.57 8.03 -10.85
CA THR A 141 -3.44 7.06 -11.94
C THR A 141 -3.32 7.79 -13.26
N HIS A 142 -2.32 7.42 -14.06
CA HIS A 142 -2.21 7.73 -15.47
C HIS A 142 -2.61 6.50 -16.28
N LYS A 143 -3.63 6.63 -17.12
CA LYS A 143 -4.03 5.56 -18.05
C LYS A 143 -3.43 5.90 -19.41
N LYS A 144 -2.52 5.06 -19.89
CA LYS A 144 -1.92 5.19 -21.22
C LYS A 144 -2.91 4.78 -22.31
N ASN A 145 -2.60 5.13 -23.55
CA ASN A 145 -3.35 4.79 -24.75
C ASN A 145 -3.46 3.27 -24.97
N ASP A 146 -2.41 2.52 -24.59
CA ASP A 146 -2.38 1.05 -24.60
C ASP A 146 -3.30 0.42 -23.52
N GLY A 147 -3.92 1.24 -22.66
CA GLY A 147 -4.80 0.83 -21.58
C GLY A 147 -4.10 0.54 -20.25
N THR A 148 -2.77 0.49 -20.23
CA THR A 148 -1.95 0.26 -19.03
C THR A 148 -2.15 1.40 -18.05
N LYS A 149 -2.17 1.05 -16.75
CA LYS A 149 -2.32 2.01 -15.66
C LYS A 149 -1.03 2.13 -14.89
N TRP A 150 -0.51 3.34 -14.86
CA TRP A 150 0.65 3.74 -14.06
C TRP A 150 0.17 4.58 -12.88
N TYR A 151 0.68 4.26 -11.70
CA TYR A 151 0.33 4.91 -10.44
C TYR A 151 1.53 5.72 -9.96
N TYR A 152 1.31 6.99 -9.67
CA TYR A 152 2.35 7.91 -9.22
C TYR A 152 1.99 8.39 -7.83
N ASN A 153 2.88 8.16 -6.86
CA ASN A 153 2.75 8.76 -5.54
C ASN A 153 3.53 10.07 -5.49
N VAL A 154 2.84 11.19 -5.40
CA VAL A 154 3.47 12.51 -5.25
C VAL A 154 3.12 13.10 -3.90
N GLN A 155 4.14 13.52 -3.13
CA GLN A 155 3.98 14.21 -1.87
C GLN A 155 4.91 15.43 -1.83
N ASN A 156 4.39 16.61 -1.52
CA ASN A 156 5.18 17.84 -1.39
C ASN A 156 6.02 18.13 -2.65
N ASN A 157 5.39 18.00 -3.83
CA ASN A 157 6.02 18.07 -5.17
C ASN A 157 7.10 17.02 -5.45
N GLN A 158 7.31 16.06 -4.55
CA GLN A 158 8.29 14.99 -4.75
C GLN A 158 7.60 13.71 -5.24
N LEU A 159 8.16 13.13 -6.30
CA LEU A 159 7.76 11.80 -6.75
C LEU A 159 8.32 10.75 -5.79
N MET A 160 7.47 10.15 -4.98
CA MET A 160 7.86 9.20 -3.94
C MET A 160 7.99 7.77 -4.46
N GLY A 161 7.28 7.44 -5.54
CA GLY A 161 7.31 6.12 -6.14
C GLY A 161 6.38 6.02 -7.34
N ILE A 162 6.66 5.04 -8.19
CA ILE A 162 5.86 4.69 -9.36
C ILE A 162 5.44 3.23 -9.21
N ALA A 163 4.23 2.87 -9.61
CA ALA A 163 3.84 1.49 -9.74
C ALA A 163 3.05 1.25 -11.02
N THR A 164 3.07 0.01 -11.49
CA THR A 164 2.29 -0.42 -12.64
C THR A 164 2.00 -1.90 -12.52
N LYS A 165 0.94 -2.34 -13.20
CA LYS A 165 0.56 -3.75 -13.26
C LYS A 165 0.51 -4.20 -14.71
N PHE A 166 0.91 -5.45 -14.92
CA PHE A 166 0.89 -6.07 -16.24
C PHE A 166 0.38 -7.50 -16.11
N SER A 167 -0.36 -7.96 -17.12
CA SER A 167 -0.80 -9.34 -17.17
C SER A 167 0.29 -10.24 -17.79
N TYR A 168 0.34 -11.51 -17.39
CA TYR A 168 1.21 -12.47 -18.08
C TYR A 168 0.80 -12.69 -19.55
N LYS A 169 -0.46 -12.40 -19.90
CA LYS A 169 -0.93 -12.45 -21.29
C LYS A 169 -0.22 -11.40 -22.14
N ASP A 170 -0.09 -10.17 -21.64
CA ASP A 170 0.57 -9.07 -22.35
C ASP A 170 2.06 -9.39 -22.55
N LEU A 171 2.74 -9.92 -21.51
CA LEU A 171 4.13 -10.36 -21.61
C LEU A 171 4.35 -11.57 -22.53
N LYS A 172 3.33 -12.36 -22.86
CA LYS A 172 3.47 -13.44 -23.86
C LYS A 172 3.38 -12.91 -25.29
N SER A 173 2.82 -11.71 -25.49
CA SER A 173 2.70 -11.08 -26.79
C SER A 173 3.96 -10.27 -27.14
N LYS A 174 4.33 -10.23 -28.43
CA LYS A 174 5.47 -9.42 -28.90
C LYS A 174 5.27 -7.91 -28.67
N SER A 175 4.05 -7.42 -28.85
CA SER A 175 3.70 -6.01 -28.60
C SER A 175 3.80 -5.67 -27.13
N GLY A 176 3.15 -6.44 -26.25
CA GLY A 176 3.19 -6.18 -24.81
C GLY A 176 4.60 -6.27 -24.21
N GLN A 177 5.45 -7.18 -24.70
CA GLN A 177 6.88 -7.20 -24.33
C GLN A 177 7.60 -5.92 -24.76
N LYS A 178 7.36 -5.44 -25.99
CA LYS A 178 7.98 -4.23 -26.52
C LYS A 178 7.51 -2.99 -25.74
N ASP A 179 6.22 -2.88 -25.48
CA ASP A 179 5.62 -1.74 -24.77
C ASP A 179 6.15 -1.68 -23.34
N PHE A 180 6.12 -2.82 -22.63
CA PHE A 180 6.71 -2.94 -21.30
C PHE A 180 8.19 -2.57 -21.28
N ALA A 181 8.98 -3.12 -22.21
CA ALA A 181 10.41 -2.86 -22.28
C ALA A 181 10.72 -1.38 -22.54
N THR A 182 9.93 -0.74 -23.41
CA THR A 182 10.05 0.68 -23.74
C THR A 182 9.74 1.54 -22.52
N ASP A 183 8.59 1.32 -21.88
CA ASP A 183 8.19 2.07 -20.69
C ASP A 183 9.21 1.92 -19.55
N LEU A 184 9.65 0.68 -19.29
CA LEU A 184 10.63 0.41 -18.25
C LEU A 184 11.97 1.10 -18.55
N MET A 185 12.42 1.13 -19.80
CA MET A 185 13.64 1.85 -20.20
C MET A 185 13.49 3.36 -20.00
N VAL A 186 12.40 3.95 -20.50
CA VAL A 186 12.13 5.39 -20.42
C VAL A 186 12.09 5.83 -18.96
N VAL A 187 11.28 5.17 -18.13
CA VAL A 187 11.14 5.50 -16.71
C VAL A 187 12.45 5.29 -15.97
N SER A 188 13.17 4.19 -16.21
CA SER A 188 14.46 3.92 -15.56
C SER A 188 15.49 5.01 -15.88
N ASN A 189 15.62 5.37 -17.16
CA ASN A 189 16.62 6.35 -17.61
C ASN A 189 16.31 7.75 -17.05
N ILE A 190 15.04 8.18 -17.07
CA ILE A 190 14.63 9.48 -16.50
C ILE A 190 14.93 9.54 -14.99
N LEU A 191 14.73 8.42 -14.29
CA LEU A 191 15.05 8.32 -12.86
C LEU A 191 16.55 8.19 -12.56
N GLY A 192 17.39 8.17 -13.60
CA GLY A 192 18.84 8.06 -13.49
C GLY A 192 19.35 6.64 -13.27
N ALA A 193 18.50 5.61 -13.37
CA ALA A 193 18.93 4.21 -13.37
C ALA A 193 19.50 3.80 -14.75
N ASP A 194 20.26 2.71 -14.79
CA ASP A 194 20.63 2.06 -16.05
C ASP A 194 19.47 1.19 -16.56
N GLY A 195 18.65 1.74 -17.47
CA GLY A 195 17.48 1.06 -18.02
C GLY A 195 17.80 -0.23 -18.78
N LYS A 196 18.95 -0.32 -19.45
CA LYS A 196 19.37 -1.54 -20.15
C LYS A 196 19.67 -2.66 -19.15
N LYS A 197 20.40 -2.34 -18.08
CA LYS A 197 20.67 -3.30 -17.00
C LYS A 197 19.38 -3.75 -16.32
N VAL A 198 18.50 -2.80 -15.98
CA VAL A 198 17.21 -3.10 -15.32
C VAL A 198 16.37 -4.05 -16.18
N LEU A 199 16.22 -3.77 -17.48
CA LEU A 199 15.48 -4.63 -18.39
C LEU A 199 16.10 -6.03 -18.54
N LYS A 200 17.45 -6.10 -18.60
CA LYS A 200 18.18 -7.37 -18.64
C LYS A 200 17.95 -8.21 -17.39
N ASP A 201 18.03 -7.59 -16.21
CA ASP A 201 17.83 -8.28 -14.93
C ASP A 201 16.37 -8.73 -14.76
N PHE A 202 15.41 -7.89 -15.16
CA PHE A 202 13.99 -8.26 -15.20
C PHE A 202 13.76 -9.48 -16.09
N SER A 203 14.30 -9.47 -17.31
CA SER A 203 14.16 -10.56 -18.27
C SER A 203 14.76 -11.88 -17.77
N LYS A 204 15.89 -11.82 -17.05
CA LYS A 204 16.49 -13.01 -16.40
C LYS A 204 15.58 -13.57 -15.32
N GLN A 205 15.03 -12.72 -14.45
CA GLN A 205 14.17 -13.17 -13.37
C GLN A 205 12.89 -13.81 -13.91
N ILE A 206 12.24 -13.22 -14.93
CA ILE A 206 11.04 -13.79 -15.57
C ILE A 206 11.31 -15.14 -16.22
N LYS A 207 12.47 -15.32 -16.88
CA LYS A 207 12.85 -16.62 -17.47
C LYS A 207 13.08 -17.71 -16.41
N ASN A 208 13.62 -17.33 -15.25
CA ASN A 208 13.96 -18.24 -14.16
C ASN A 208 12.77 -18.53 -13.23
N THR A 209 11.73 -17.71 -13.24
CA THR A 209 10.44 -18.02 -12.63
C THR A 209 9.66 -18.97 -13.53
N GLY A 210 9.99 -20.26 -13.46
CA GLY A 210 9.17 -21.30 -14.06
C GLY A 210 7.74 -21.26 -13.53
N GLN A 211 6.77 -21.76 -14.31
CA GLN A 211 5.32 -21.72 -14.06
C GLN A 211 4.84 -22.36 -12.73
N SER A 212 5.75 -22.82 -11.87
CA SER A 212 5.48 -23.56 -10.63
C SER A 212 6.12 -22.90 -9.38
N SER A 213 6.63 -21.66 -9.46
CA SER A 213 7.19 -21.01 -8.27
C SER A 213 6.07 -20.58 -7.32
N THR A 214 6.08 -21.09 -6.09
CA THR A 214 5.26 -20.60 -4.95
C THR A 214 5.63 -19.18 -4.49
N LYS A 215 6.55 -18.52 -5.21
CA LYS A 215 7.06 -17.19 -4.89
C LYS A 215 6.01 -16.13 -5.25
N THR A 216 5.68 -15.31 -4.26
CA THR A 216 4.78 -14.15 -4.40
C THR A 216 5.53 -12.86 -4.76
N SER A 217 6.85 -12.92 -4.89
CA SER A 217 7.71 -11.80 -5.28
C SER A 217 9.01 -12.29 -5.94
N MET A 218 9.61 -11.42 -6.75
CA MET A 218 10.96 -11.61 -7.29
C MET A 218 11.99 -10.80 -6.50
N ASP A 219 13.26 -11.11 -6.69
CA ASP A 219 14.35 -10.39 -6.07
C ASP A 219 14.37 -8.93 -6.53
N GLN A 220 14.56 -8.00 -5.60
CA GLN A 220 14.64 -6.57 -5.92
C GLN A 220 15.79 -6.32 -6.90
N ILE A 221 15.49 -5.63 -8.00
CA ILE A 221 16.52 -5.10 -8.89
C ILE A 221 16.88 -3.70 -8.38
N THR A 222 18.16 -3.43 -8.17
CA THR A 222 18.64 -2.10 -7.79
C THR A 222 19.61 -1.57 -8.83
N SER A 223 19.42 -0.31 -9.24
CA SER A 223 20.29 0.39 -10.19
C SER A 223 20.44 1.85 -9.77
N LYS A 224 21.67 2.26 -9.45
CA LYS A 224 22.01 3.62 -8.99
C LYS A 224 21.11 4.14 -7.85
N GLY A 225 20.77 3.24 -6.92
CA GLY A 225 19.92 3.53 -5.75
C GLY A 225 18.41 3.57 -6.04
N ILE A 226 17.98 3.33 -7.28
CA ILE A 226 16.57 3.11 -7.63
C ILE A 226 16.27 1.61 -7.49
N ASN A 227 15.20 1.30 -6.78
CA ASN A 227 14.76 -0.05 -6.46
C ASN A 227 13.53 -0.40 -7.28
N PHE A 228 13.54 -1.59 -7.87
CA PHE A 228 12.47 -2.16 -8.67
C PHE A 228 12.03 -3.46 -8.00
N ASN A 229 10.88 -3.42 -7.32
CA ASN A 229 10.30 -4.58 -6.64
C ASN A 229 9.16 -5.15 -7.48
N ILE A 230 9.15 -6.47 -7.65
CA ILE A 230 8.16 -7.16 -8.48
C ILE A 230 7.41 -8.14 -7.59
N ASN A 231 6.10 -7.93 -7.44
CA ASN A 231 5.20 -8.87 -6.77
C ASN A 231 4.44 -9.66 -7.82
N LEU A 232 4.31 -10.96 -7.60
CA LEU A 232 3.70 -11.90 -8.53
C LEU A 232 2.33 -12.35 -8.01
N THR A 233 1.36 -12.42 -8.90
CA THR A 233 0.09 -13.12 -8.68
C THR A 233 -0.04 -14.26 -9.68
N THR A 234 -1.18 -14.95 -9.69
CA THR A 234 -1.46 -16.04 -10.62
C THR A 234 -1.65 -15.59 -12.07
N SER A 235 -2.04 -14.32 -12.29
CA SER A 235 -2.38 -13.80 -13.62
C SER A 235 -1.67 -12.49 -13.99
N GLU A 236 -1.12 -11.79 -13.00
CA GLU A 236 -0.51 -10.47 -13.15
C GLU A 236 0.81 -10.39 -12.36
N PHE A 237 1.61 -9.38 -12.65
CA PHE A 237 2.66 -8.91 -11.76
C PHE A 237 2.56 -7.41 -11.55
N TYR A 238 3.05 -6.97 -10.40
CA TYR A 238 3.05 -5.58 -9.96
C TYR A 238 4.50 -5.12 -9.84
N LEU A 239 4.86 -4.10 -10.60
CA LEU A 239 6.16 -3.45 -10.49
C LEU A 239 6.02 -2.20 -9.64
N TYR A 240 6.92 -2.05 -8.66
CA TYR A 240 7.07 -0.85 -7.84
C TYR A 240 8.47 -0.29 -8.04
N ILE A 241 8.58 1.02 -8.26
CA ILE A 241 9.82 1.76 -8.45
C ILE A 241 9.96 2.77 -7.31
N THR A 242 11.00 2.62 -6.49
CA THR A 242 11.22 3.38 -5.24
C THR A 242 12.71 3.68 -5.01
N LYS A 243 13.09 4.33 -3.89
CA LYS A 243 14.48 4.74 -3.58
C LYS A 243 14.91 4.46 -2.13
N TYR A 244 14.27 3.51 -1.45
CA TYR A 244 14.47 3.23 -0.02
C TYR A 244 14.66 1.74 0.25
#